data_AF-A0A8H7XYG0-F1
#
_entry.id   AF-A0A8H7XYG0-F1
#
_cell.length_a   1.000
_cell.length_b   1.000
_cell.length_c   1.000
_cell.angle_alpha   90.00
_cell.angle_beta   90.00
_cell.angle_gamma   90.00
#
_symmetry.space_group_name_H-M   'P 1'
#
loop_
_entity.id
_entity.type
_entity.pdbx_description
1 polymer ?
#
loop_
_entity_poly.entity_id
_entity_poly.type
_entity_poly.pdbx_seq_one_letter_code
_entity_poly.pdbx_strand_id
1 'polypeptide(L)'
;MADNTVKYDLPDGYIFVLGPDDRDYIVPEFMVPSLEQAFAIQRTKSNIGVAKASGIDPSAKNAQIYNTLGGNLHVPPEPPLTDQERLSLHAEVCSLQQRLGISYIDAAHRLYLAEVEKIKLANVHRKALGALDRHVRKSLQFIAERHSVIEGKETGSNTKLQ
;
A
#
# COMPACT_ATOMS: atom_id res chain seq x y z
N MET A 1 28.68 -38.57 31.94
CA MET A 1 28.25 -38.15 30.58
C MET A 1 29.05 -36.92 30.25
N ALA A 2 29.95 -37.03 29.27
CA ALA A 2 30.97 -36.02 29.01
C ALA A 2 30.35 -34.81 28.30
N ASP A 3 30.46 -33.66 28.94
CA ASP A 3 30.04 -32.38 28.40
C ASP A 3 31.11 -31.93 27.40
N ASN A 4 30.84 -32.14 26.11
CA ASN A 4 31.76 -31.91 25.02
C ASN A 4 31.67 -30.44 24.60
N THR A 5 32.09 -29.54 25.49
CA THR A 5 32.16 -28.10 25.23
C THR A 5 33.37 -27.82 24.34
N VAL A 6 33.15 -27.86 23.03
CA VAL A 6 34.06 -27.32 22.03
C VAL A 6 34.28 -25.84 22.36
N LYS A 7 35.45 -25.51 22.94
CA LYS A 7 35.88 -24.12 23.13
C LYS A 7 36.18 -23.55 21.75
N TYR A 8 35.27 -22.76 21.22
CA TYR A 8 35.56 -21.89 20.09
C TYR A 8 36.46 -20.77 20.62
N ASP A 9 37.66 -20.62 20.04
CA ASP A 9 38.51 -19.46 20.27
C ASP A 9 37.82 -18.24 19.66
N LEU A 10 37.01 -17.56 20.46
CA LEU A 10 36.33 -16.33 20.02
C LEU A 10 37.36 -15.21 19.93
N PRO A 11 37.34 -14.42 18.83
CA PRO A 11 38.12 -13.20 18.76
C PRO A 11 37.79 -12.27 19.91
N ASP A 12 38.79 -11.56 20.41
CA ASP A 12 38.64 -10.63 21.52
C ASP A 12 37.58 -9.55 21.18
N GLY A 13 36.72 -9.24 22.15
CA GLY A 13 35.59 -8.32 21.96
C GLY A 13 34.34 -8.90 21.29
N TYR A 14 34.24 -10.23 21.11
CA TYR A 14 33.01 -10.91 20.66
C TYR A 14 32.44 -11.81 21.74
N ILE A 15 31.10 -11.83 21.84
CA ILE A 15 30.37 -12.70 22.77
C ILE A 15 29.27 -13.48 22.03
N PHE A 16 28.83 -14.59 22.62
CA PHE A 16 27.63 -15.29 22.16
C PHE A 16 26.38 -14.66 22.76
N VAL A 17 25.40 -14.34 21.92
CA VAL A 17 24.10 -13.82 22.31
C VAL A 17 23.02 -14.75 21.76
N LEU A 18 22.07 -15.15 22.61
CA LEU A 18 20.94 -15.98 22.21
C LEU A 18 19.95 -15.15 21.38
N GLY A 19 19.77 -15.52 20.12
CA GLY A 19 18.89 -14.84 19.19
C GLY A 19 17.39 -15.07 19.43
N PRO A 20 16.53 -14.48 18.57
CA PRO A 20 15.09 -14.67 18.62
C PRO A 20 14.62 -16.05 18.11
N ASP A 21 15.49 -16.80 17.43
CA ASP A 21 15.23 -18.13 16.88
C ASP A 21 15.84 -19.25 17.75
N ASP A 22 16.19 -18.95 19.01
CA ASP A 22 16.87 -19.86 19.95
C ASP A 22 18.19 -20.44 19.43
N ARG A 23 18.91 -19.65 18.64
CA ARG A 23 20.27 -19.96 18.16
C ARG A 23 21.26 -18.95 18.71
N ASP A 24 22.48 -19.41 18.99
CA ASP A 24 23.57 -18.55 19.45
C ASP A 24 24.19 -17.78 18.28
N TYR A 25 24.34 -16.47 18.44
CA TYR A 25 24.97 -15.58 17.49
C TYR A 25 26.24 -14.99 18.08
N ILE A 26 27.31 -14.92 17.29
CA ILE A 26 28.55 -14.25 17.67
C ILE A 26 28.42 -12.77 17.32
N VAL A 27 28.54 -11.90 18.33
CA VAL A 27 28.28 -10.47 18.18
C VAL A 27 29.37 -9.66 18.90
N PRO A 28 29.85 -8.55 18.32
CA PRO A 28 30.75 -7.65 19.03
C PRO A 28 30.11 -7.11 20.31
N GLU A 29 30.88 -7.06 21.40
CA GLU A 29 30.40 -6.66 22.73
C GLU A 29 29.71 -5.29 22.73
N PHE A 30 30.23 -4.33 21.96
CA PHE A 30 29.66 -2.99 21.88
C PHE A 30 28.28 -2.94 21.21
N MET A 31 27.90 -3.97 20.42
CA MET A 31 26.60 -4.03 19.75
C MET A 31 25.52 -4.68 20.61
N VAL A 32 25.92 -5.36 21.70
CA VAL A 32 25.01 -6.15 22.56
C VAL A 32 23.83 -5.33 23.09
N PRO A 33 24.01 -4.10 23.61
CA PRO A 33 22.88 -3.31 24.12
C PRO A 33 21.83 -2.99 23.05
N SER A 34 22.26 -2.71 21.82
CA SER A 34 21.35 -2.43 20.70
C SER A 34 20.63 -3.70 20.22
N LEU A 35 21.33 -4.83 20.25
CA LEU A 35 20.79 -6.12 19.84
C LEU A 35 19.73 -6.63 20.82
N GLU A 36 19.99 -6.53 22.12
CA GLU A 36 19.05 -6.91 23.17
C GLU A 36 17.75 -6.12 23.07
N GLN A 37 17.84 -4.81 22.80
CA GLN A 37 16.66 -3.97 22.57
C GLN A 37 15.87 -4.43 21.34
N ALA A 38 16.54 -4.73 20.23
CA ALA A 38 15.90 -5.23 19.02
C ALA A 38 15.22 -6.60 19.24
N PHE A 39 15.88 -7.52 19.96
CA PHE A 39 15.33 -8.83 20.27
C PHE A 39 14.15 -8.77 21.24
N ALA A 40 14.16 -7.86 22.21
CA ALA A 40 13.02 -7.61 23.09
C ALA A 40 11.79 -7.12 22.28
N ILE A 41 12.01 -6.21 21.32
CA ILE A 41 10.94 -5.75 20.40
C ILE A 41 10.44 -6.91 19.52
N GLN A 42 11.32 -7.79 19.05
CA GLN A 42 10.91 -8.92 18.21
C GLN A 42 10.13 -9.98 19.01
N ARG A 43 10.57 -10.33 20.23
CA ARG A 43 9.86 -11.28 21.10
C ARG A 43 8.48 -10.77 21.52
N THR A 44 8.37 -9.48 21.82
CA THR A 44 7.06 -8.85 22.11
C THR A 44 6.14 -8.89 20.89
N LYS A 45 6.65 -8.62 19.68
CA LYS A 45 5.88 -8.77 18.43
C LYS A 45 5.43 -10.20 18.16
N SER A 46 6.29 -11.19 18.38
CA SER A 46 5.97 -12.62 18.20
C SER A 46 4.91 -13.10 19.19
N ASN A 47 4.99 -12.68 20.47
CA ASN A 47 4.01 -13.05 21.50
C ASN A 47 2.64 -12.41 21.29
N ILE A 48 2.56 -11.27 20.60
CA ILE A 48 1.29 -10.57 20.27
C ILE A 48 0.57 -11.26 19.09
N GLY A 49 1.12 -12.33 18.50
CA GLY A 49 0.46 -13.08 17.43
C GLY A 49 0.37 -12.29 16.12
N VAL A 50 1.27 -11.33 15.91
CA VAL A 50 1.45 -10.70 14.60
C VAL A 50 2.16 -11.71 13.70
N ALA A 51 1.40 -12.68 13.19
CA ALA A 51 1.85 -13.62 12.20
C ALA A 51 2.48 -12.81 11.05
N LYS A 52 3.77 -13.07 10.78
CA LYS A 52 4.42 -12.59 9.56
C LYS A 52 3.58 -13.11 8.40
N ALA A 53 2.90 -12.21 7.70
CA ALA A 53 2.30 -12.53 6.41
C ALA A 53 3.41 -13.09 5.53
N SER A 54 3.27 -14.38 5.20
CA SER A 54 4.13 -15.09 4.27
C SER A 54 4.27 -14.27 2.99
N GLY A 55 5.50 -14.21 2.47
CA GLY A 55 5.84 -13.43 1.28
C GLY A 55 4.82 -13.65 0.16
N ILE A 56 4.25 -12.54 -0.32
CA ILE A 56 3.50 -12.53 -1.57
C ILE A 56 4.55 -12.52 -2.68
N ASP A 57 4.47 -13.52 -3.55
CA ASP A 57 5.29 -13.65 -4.75
C ASP A 57 5.37 -12.31 -5.52
N PRO A 58 6.57 -11.88 -5.97
CA PRO A 58 6.73 -10.64 -6.74
C PRO A 58 6.12 -10.68 -8.16
N SER A 59 5.30 -11.68 -8.47
CA SER A 59 4.68 -11.87 -9.79
C SER A 59 3.21 -11.42 -9.88
N ALA A 60 2.66 -10.75 -8.87
CA ALA A 60 1.30 -10.22 -8.91
C ALA A 60 1.26 -8.73 -9.28
N LYS A 61 1.85 -8.36 -10.42
CA LYS A 61 1.50 -7.09 -11.08
C LYS A 61 0.06 -7.23 -11.59
N ASN A 62 -0.87 -6.50 -10.97
CA ASN A 62 -2.30 -6.36 -11.31
C ASN A 62 -3.30 -7.33 -10.65
N ALA A 63 -3.16 -7.63 -9.36
CA ALA A 63 -4.32 -8.10 -8.58
C ALA A 63 -5.20 -6.88 -8.23
N GLN A 64 -6.47 -6.93 -8.63
CA GLN A 64 -7.45 -5.87 -8.40
C GLN A 64 -7.50 -5.49 -6.91
N ILE A 65 -7.30 -4.20 -6.62
CA ILE A 65 -7.03 -3.64 -5.28
C ILE A 65 -8.29 -3.62 -4.37
N TYR A 66 -9.47 -4.00 -4.88
CA TYR A 66 -10.72 -3.94 -4.11
C TYR A 66 -11.55 -5.21 -4.31
N ASN A 67 -11.79 -5.93 -3.22
CA ASN A 67 -12.79 -6.98 -3.17
C ASN A 67 -14.10 -6.37 -2.64
N THR A 68 -15.16 -6.35 -3.45
CA THR A 68 -16.50 -6.00 -2.97
C THR A 68 -17.09 -7.18 -2.20
N LEU A 69 -16.98 -7.16 -0.88
CA LEU A 69 -17.66 -8.10 0.01
C LEU A 69 -19.02 -7.50 0.39
N GLY A 70 -20.11 -8.11 -0.10
CA GLY A 70 -21.48 -7.79 0.35
C GLY A 70 -21.96 -6.35 0.09
N GLY A 71 -21.49 -5.72 -1.00
CA GLY A 71 -21.89 -4.34 -1.36
C GLY A 71 -21.10 -3.24 -0.65
N ASN A 72 -20.22 -3.59 0.30
CA ASN A 72 -19.31 -2.65 0.96
C ASN A 72 -17.91 -2.76 0.35
N LEU A 73 -17.30 -1.61 0.03
CA LEU A 73 -15.95 -1.52 -0.49
C LEU A 73 -14.97 -1.89 0.64
N HIS A 74 -14.44 -3.11 0.65
CA HIS A 74 -13.39 -3.49 1.58
C HIS A 74 -12.06 -2.99 1.02
N VAL A 75 -11.55 -1.90 1.58
CA VAL A 75 -10.19 -1.45 1.32
C VAL A 75 -9.29 -2.24 2.27
N PRO A 76 -8.44 -3.15 1.76
CA PRO A 76 -7.49 -3.85 2.62
C PRO A 76 -6.58 -2.83 3.32
N PRO A 77 -6.04 -3.15 4.52
CA PRO A 77 -5.06 -2.31 5.17
C PRO A 77 -3.94 -1.99 4.18
N GLU A 78 -3.55 -0.71 4.09
CA GLU A 78 -2.51 -0.28 3.15
C GLU A 78 -1.27 -1.16 3.36
N PRO A 79 -0.79 -1.82 2.29
CA PRO A 79 0.41 -2.63 2.40
C PRO A 79 1.56 -1.75 2.88
N PRO A 80 2.46 -2.26 3.73
CA PRO A 80 3.63 -1.51 4.11
C PRO A 80 4.45 -1.17 2.86
N LEU A 81 5.01 0.03 2.81
CA LEU A 81 5.90 0.47 1.75
C LEU A 81 7.01 -0.56 1.55
N THR A 82 7.23 -0.94 0.29
CA THR A 82 8.36 -1.79 -0.09
C THR A 82 9.68 -1.04 0.15
N ASP A 83 10.76 -1.77 0.39
CA ASP A 83 12.07 -1.12 0.59
C ASP A 83 12.52 -0.31 -0.64
N GLN A 84 12.14 -0.75 -1.84
CA GLN A 84 12.38 0.01 -3.07
C GLN A 84 11.64 1.35 -3.07
N GLU A 85 10.38 1.39 -2.67
CA GLU A 85 9.61 2.64 -2.57
C GLU A 85 10.20 3.56 -1.50
N ARG A 86 10.62 3.02 -0.36
CA ARG A 86 11.27 3.79 0.71
C ARG A 86 12.58 4.42 0.23
N LEU A 87 13.42 3.66 -0.46
CA LEU A 87 14.67 4.16 -1.05
C LEU A 87 14.40 5.21 -2.13
N SER A 88 13.37 5.00 -2.95
CA SER A 88 12.98 5.96 -4.00
C SER A 88 12.52 7.29 -3.40
N LEU A 89 11.67 7.25 -2.37
CA LEU A 89 11.24 8.44 -1.63
C LEU A 89 12.42 9.17 -0.98
N HIS A 90 13.33 8.43 -0.35
CA HIS A 90 14.53 9.02 0.23
C HIS A 90 15.42 9.71 -0.81
N ALA A 91 15.64 9.07 -1.97
CA ALA A 91 16.41 9.66 -3.06
C ALA A 91 15.77 10.96 -3.58
N GLU A 92 14.43 10.99 -3.68
CA GLU A 92 13.70 12.18 -4.09
C GLU A 92 13.83 13.33 -3.06
N VAL A 93 13.70 13.04 -1.76
CA VAL A 93 13.91 14.03 -0.70
C VAL A 93 15.34 14.57 -0.73
N CYS A 94 16.34 13.70 -0.88
CA CYS A 94 17.75 14.09 -1.02
C CYS A 94 17.96 14.98 -2.26
N SER A 95 17.31 14.68 -3.38
CA SER A 95 17.38 15.50 -4.60
C SER A 95 16.79 16.90 -4.38
N LEU A 96 15.68 17.02 -3.63
CA LEU A 96 15.07 18.29 -3.28
C LEU A 96 15.94 19.10 -2.32
N GLN A 97 16.52 18.44 -1.33
CA GLN A 97 17.47 19.02 -0.39
C GLN A 97 18.68 19.60 -1.14
N GLN A 98 19.32 18.82 -2.03
CA GLN A 98 20.47 19.28 -2.81
C GLN A 98 20.11 20.42 -3.75
N ARG A 99 18.96 20.35 -4.42
CA ARG A 99 18.53 21.34 -5.40
C ARG A 99 18.14 22.68 -4.78
N LEU A 100 17.54 22.67 -3.59
CA LEU A 100 16.99 23.88 -2.95
C LEU A 100 17.82 24.37 -1.75
N GLY A 101 18.78 23.58 -1.28
CA GLY A 101 19.58 23.90 -0.10
C GLY A 101 18.76 23.95 1.20
N ILE A 102 17.67 23.18 1.28
CA ILE A 102 16.75 23.16 2.44
C ILE A 102 17.00 21.97 3.36
N SER A 103 16.46 22.00 4.57
CA SER A 103 16.55 20.87 5.48
C SER A 103 15.84 19.63 4.93
N TYR A 104 16.27 18.43 5.34
CA TYR A 104 15.62 17.17 4.96
C TYR A 104 14.14 17.15 5.36
N ILE A 105 13.81 17.68 6.55
CA ILE A 105 12.44 17.74 7.07
C ILE A 105 11.58 18.64 6.16
N ASP A 106 12.10 19.80 5.75
CA ASP A 106 11.37 20.70 4.86
C ASP A 106 11.21 20.12 3.45
N ALA A 107 12.24 19.44 2.93
CA ALA A 107 12.17 18.75 1.64
C ALA A 107 11.12 17.63 1.66
N ALA A 108 11.09 16.81 2.71
CA ALA A 108 10.10 15.75 2.90
C ALA A 108 8.68 16.32 3.02
N HIS A 109 8.52 17.40 3.80
CA HIS A 109 7.21 18.06 3.95
C HIS A 109 6.71 18.65 2.62
N ARG A 110 7.60 19.26 1.83
CA ARG A 110 7.25 19.77 0.49
C ARG A 110 6.84 18.65 -0.46
N LEU A 111 7.56 17.52 -0.46
CA LEU A 111 7.19 16.36 -1.26
C LEU A 111 5.80 15.84 -0.87
N TYR A 112 5.53 15.72 0.42
CA TYR A 112 4.21 15.34 0.93
C TYR A 112 3.10 16.28 0.44
N LEU A 113 3.28 17.60 0.57
CA LEU A 113 2.28 18.58 0.12
C LEU A 113 2.01 18.47 -1.38
N ALA A 114 3.06 18.30 -2.19
CA ALA A 114 2.93 18.12 -3.63
C ALA A 114 2.09 16.87 -3.98
N GLU A 115 2.32 15.74 -3.30
CA GLU A 115 1.52 14.53 -3.50
C GLU A 115 0.06 14.69 -3.05
N VAL A 116 -0.17 15.35 -1.90
CA VAL A 116 -1.53 15.66 -1.43
C VAL A 116 -2.29 16.52 -2.45
N GLU A 117 -1.62 17.50 -3.07
CA GLU A 117 -2.22 18.33 -4.11
C GLU A 117 -2.57 17.52 -5.37
N LYS A 118 -1.69 16.61 -5.80
CA LYS A 118 -1.98 15.67 -6.92
C LYS A 118 -3.22 14.83 -6.63
N ILE A 119 -3.35 14.28 -5.42
CA ILE A 119 -4.51 13.49 -5.00
C ILE A 119 -5.79 14.34 -5.02
N LYS A 120 -5.73 15.58 -4.50
CA LYS A 120 -6.87 16.51 -4.53
C LYS A 120 -7.32 16.79 -5.95
N LEU A 121 -6.38 17.09 -6.85
CA LEU A 121 -6.67 17.35 -8.25
C LEU A 121 -7.32 16.14 -8.93
N ALA A 122 -6.77 14.94 -8.74
CA ALA A 122 -7.33 13.71 -9.26
C ALA A 122 -8.76 13.46 -8.74
N ASN A 123 -9.04 13.78 -7.48
CA ASN A 123 -10.39 13.66 -6.91
C ASN A 123 -11.37 14.66 -7.54
N VAL A 124 -10.95 15.90 -7.80
CA VAL A 124 -11.77 16.89 -8.52
C VAL A 124 -12.10 16.39 -9.93
N HIS A 125 -11.10 15.91 -10.67
CA HIS A 125 -11.31 15.34 -12.01
C HIS A 125 -12.27 14.15 -11.99
N ARG A 126 -12.10 13.23 -11.03
CA ARG A 126 -13.00 12.09 -10.84
C ARG A 126 -14.45 12.54 -10.59
N LYS A 127 -14.66 13.57 -9.77
CA LYS A 127 -15.99 14.13 -9.51
C LYS A 127 -16.60 14.75 -10.77
N ALA A 128 -15.80 15.48 -11.55
CA ALA A 128 -16.24 16.08 -12.81
C ALA A 128 -16.65 15.02 -13.84
N LEU A 129 -15.81 13.99 -14.03
CA LEU A 129 -16.13 12.85 -14.90
C LEU A 129 -17.39 12.11 -14.43
N GLY A 130 -17.55 11.89 -13.13
CA GLY A 130 -18.76 11.29 -12.58
C GLY A 130 -20.01 12.13 -12.81
N ALA A 131 -19.91 13.47 -12.80
CA ALA A 131 -21.02 14.35 -13.15
C ALA A 131 -21.38 14.28 -14.63
N LEU A 132 -20.38 14.23 -15.51
CA LEU A 132 -20.55 14.06 -16.94
C LEU A 132 -21.20 12.71 -17.27
N ASP A 133 -20.73 11.61 -16.69
CA ASP A 133 -21.30 10.27 -16.88
C ASP A 133 -22.79 10.24 -16.49
N ARG A 134 -23.15 10.84 -15.35
CA ARG A 134 -24.56 10.99 -14.95
C ARG A 134 -25.37 11.78 -15.98
N HIS A 135 -24.81 12.86 -16.53
CA HIS A 135 -25.49 13.65 -17.54
C HIS A 135 -25.71 12.83 -18.83
N VAL A 136 -24.67 12.17 -19.33
CA VAL A 136 -24.75 11.32 -20.53
C VAL A 136 -25.79 10.21 -20.37
N ARG A 137 -25.81 9.53 -19.22
CA ARG A 137 -26.81 8.49 -18.93
C ARG A 137 -28.24 9.04 -18.95
N LYS A 138 -28.47 10.22 -18.34
CA LYS A 138 -29.78 10.88 -18.39
C LYS A 138 -30.19 11.24 -19.81
N SER A 139 -29.27 11.76 -20.62
CA SER A 139 -29.53 12.08 -22.03
C SER A 139 -29.88 10.83 -22.84
N LEU A 140 -29.14 9.74 -22.66
CA LEU A 140 -29.42 8.47 -23.34
C LEU A 140 -30.79 7.90 -22.92
N GLN A 141 -31.12 7.95 -21.63
CA GLN A 141 -32.41 7.52 -21.13
C GLN A 141 -33.55 8.34 -21.75
N PHE A 142 -33.41 9.66 -21.80
CA PHE A 142 -34.39 10.54 -22.44
C PHE A 142 -34.58 10.24 -23.92
N ILE A 143 -33.49 9.96 -24.65
CA ILE A 143 -33.56 9.58 -26.07
C ILE A 143 -34.28 8.23 -26.23
N ALA A 144 -33.96 7.24 -25.40
CA ALA A 144 -34.60 5.92 -25.42
C ALA A 144 -36.10 6.01 -25.12
N GLU A 145 -36.50 6.80 -24.12
CA GLU A 145 -37.90 7.08 -23.79
C GLU A 145 -38.64 7.71 -24.98
N ARG A 146 -38.02 8.68 -25.67
CA ARG A 146 -38.62 9.29 -26.87
C ARG A 146 -38.73 8.31 -28.04
N HIS A 147 -37.75 7.43 -28.23
CA HIS A 147 -37.79 6.42 -29.28
C HIS A 147 -38.94 5.43 -29.07
N SER A 148 -39.10 4.94 -27.84
CA SER A 148 -40.20 4.05 -27.46
C SER A 148 -41.59 4.65 -27.72
N VAL A 149 -41.77 5.96 -27.48
CA VAL A 149 -43.02 6.67 -27.78
C VAL A 149 -43.30 6.77 -29.29
N ILE A 150 -42.26 6.90 -30.12
CA ILE A 150 -42.42 6.97 -31.58
C ILE A 150 -42.81 5.59 -32.12
N GLU A 151 -42.10 4.53 -31.73
CA GLU A 151 -42.41 3.15 -32.13
C GLU A 151 -43.81 2.70 -31.65
N GLY A 152 -44.24 3.14 -30.46
CA GLY A 152 -45.59 2.89 -29.95
C GLY A 152 -46.70 3.62 -30.71
N LYS A 153 -46.41 4.73 -31.41
CA LYS A 153 -47.39 5.47 -32.22
C LYS A 153 -47.55 4.91 -33.63
N GLU A 154 -46.50 4.33 -34.20
CA GLU A 154 -46.54 3.73 -35.54
C GLU A 154 -47.37 2.44 -35.57
N THR A 155 -47.43 1.69 -34.46
CA THR A 155 -48.23 0.46 -34.36
C THR A 155 -49.73 0.71 -34.13
N GLY A 156 -50.13 1.88 -33.62
CA GLY A 156 -51.53 2.21 -33.31
C GLY A 156 -52.35 2.82 -34.46
N SER A 157 -51.71 3.20 -35.58
CA SER A 157 -52.38 3.95 -36.68
C SER A 157 -52.79 3.11 -37.89
N ASN A 158 -52.56 1.78 -37.87
CA ASN A 158 -52.80 0.91 -39.04
C ASN A 158 -54.05 0.00 -38.95
N THR A 159 -54.98 0.26 -38.01
CA THR A 159 -56.14 -0.63 -37.76
C THR A 159 -57.52 0.02 -37.98
N LYS A 160 -57.61 1.09 -38.78
CA LYS A 160 -58.90 1.65 -39.24
C LYS A 160 -58.87 1.89 -40.75
N LEU A 161 -58.95 0.81 -41.52
CA LEU A 161 -59.28 0.83 -42.93
C LEU A 161 -60.00 -0.48 -43.29
N GLN A 162 -61.19 -0.68 -42.71
CA GLN A 162 -62.27 -1.52 -43.25
C GLN A 162 -63.60 -0.94 -42.79
#